data_AF-A7A6Z3-F1
#
_entry.id   AF-A7A6Z3-F1
#
_cell.length_a   1.000
_cell.length_b   1.000
_cell.length_c   1.000
_cell.angle_alpha   90.00
_cell.angle_beta   90.00
_cell.angle_gamma   90.00
#
_symmetry.space_group_name_H-M   'P 1'
#
loop_
_entity.id
_entity.type
_entity.pdbx_description
1 polymer ?
#
loop_
_entity_poly.entity_id
_entity_poly.type
_entity_poly.pdbx_seq_one_letter_code
_entity_poly.pdbx_strand_id
1 'polypeptide(L)'
;MLATAPDALEADFQRFYGLNTDLIWTGELPANRAAALAANLPRQSIIWQKLNPRLAWDDQTYLLADIRDSLAFLAWTKTKEASRKGARWRGQLQRPGTVRHEATGGEVMAMDDEQLAAYLAAPRTTIREA
;
A
#
# COMPACT_ATOMS: atom_id res chain seq x y z
N MET A 1 -17.64 -2.14 -0.81
CA MET A 1 -17.78 -1.75 0.61
C MET A 1 -18.81 -2.63 1.30
N LEU A 2 -20.12 -2.40 1.12
CA LEU A 2 -21.17 -3.27 1.70
C LEU A 2 -21.05 -4.75 1.29
N ALA A 3 -20.74 -5.02 0.02
CA ALA A 3 -20.55 -6.39 -0.47
C ALA A 3 -19.20 -7.04 -0.08
N THR A 4 -18.22 -6.24 0.36
CA THR A 4 -16.82 -6.68 0.51
C THR A 4 -16.42 -6.85 1.97
N ALA A 5 -16.87 -5.93 2.83
CA ALA A 5 -16.58 -5.89 4.25
C ALA A 5 -17.68 -5.11 4.99
N PRO A 6 -18.88 -5.69 5.16
CA PRO A 6 -19.99 -5.04 5.85
C PRO A 6 -19.68 -4.76 7.32
N ASP A 7 -18.94 -5.66 7.97
CA ASP A 7 -18.46 -5.57 9.36
C ASP A 7 -17.61 -4.32 9.61
N ALA A 8 -16.66 -4.04 8.72
CA ALA A 8 -15.77 -2.88 8.82
C ALA A 8 -16.54 -1.57 8.57
N LEU A 9 -17.50 -1.59 7.65
CA LEU A 9 -18.33 -0.43 7.36
C LEU A 9 -19.19 -0.05 8.57
N GLU A 10 -19.81 -1.03 9.21
CA GLU A 10 -20.61 -0.84 10.42
C GLU A 10 -19.76 -0.28 11.56
N ALA A 11 -18.60 -0.86 11.82
CA ALA A 11 -17.67 -0.36 12.83
C ALA A 11 -17.23 1.10 12.55
N ASP A 12 -16.96 1.44 11.29
CA ASP A 12 -16.59 2.81 10.91
C ASP A 12 -17.75 3.80 11.02
N PHE A 13 -18.97 3.40 10.65
CA PHE A 13 -20.17 4.23 10.82
C PHE A 13 -20.46 4.52 12.29
N GLN A 14 -20.34 3.50 13.14
CA GLN A 14 -20.51 3.65 14.58
C GLN A 14 -19.40 4.53 15.18
N ARG A 15 -18.15 4.36 14.74
CA ARG A 15 -17.00 5.10 15.26
C ARG A 15 -16.99 6.57 14.89
N PHE A 16 -17.25 6.90 13.62
CA PHE A 16 -17.10 8.28 13.11
C PHE A 16 -18.40 9.08 13.10
N TYR A 17 -19.54 8.42 12.90
CA TYR A 17 -20.82 9.09 12.80
C TYR A 17 -21.78 8.75 13.94
N GLY A 18 -21.45 7.77 14.79
CA GLY A 18 -22.34 7.30 15.86
C GLY A 18 -23.64 6.67 15.34
N LEU A 19 -23.65 6.25 14.07
CA LEU A 19 -24.82 5.70 13.39
C LEU A 19 -24.79 4.18 13.41
N ASN A 20 -25.90 3.57 13.81
CA ASN A 20 -26.11 2.15 13.61
C ASN A 20 -26.50 1.89 12.14
N THR A 21 -25.82 0.95 11.48
CA THR A 21 -26.14 0.53 10.11
C THR A 21 -27.47 -0.20 9.97
N ASP A 22 -28.05 -0.70 11.08
CA ASP A 22 -29.41 -1.26 11.09
C ASP A 22 -30.47 -0.25 10.64
N LEU A 23 -30.18 1.05 10.79
CA LEU A 23 -31.06 2.13 10.32
C LEU A 23 -31.25 2.12 8.80
N ILE A 24 -30.35 1.47 8.05
CA ILE A 24 -30.49 1.26 6.61
C ILE A 24 -31.63 0.28 6.32
N TRP A 25 -31.78 -0.76 7.14
CA TRP A 25 -32.79 -1.80 6.98
C TRP A 25 -34.16 -1.36 7.51
N THR A 26 -34.20 -0.50 8.54
CA THR A 26 -35.45 0.10 9.03
C THR A 26 -35.96 1.22 8.13
N GLY A 27 -35.16 1.69 7.17
CA GLY A 27 -35.51 2.75 6.23
C GLY A 27 -35.35 4.17 6.79
N GLU A 28 -34.93 4.32 8.04
CA GLU A 28 -34.64 5.63 8.66
C GLU A 28 -33.39 6.28 8.06
N LEU A 29 -32.45 5.47 7.58
CA LEU A 29 -31.28 5.92 6.82
C LEU A 29 -31.42 5.47 5.37
N PRO A 30 -31.79 6.37 4.44
CA PRO A 30 -31.94 5.99 3.05
C PRO A 30 -30.59 5.59 2.44
N ALA A 31 -30.59 4.56 1.58
CA ALA A 31 -29.38 3.94 1.06
C ALA A 31 -28.45 4.93 0.32
N ASN A 32 -29.02 5.95 -0.34
CA ASN A 32 -28.27 7.02 -0.97
C ASN A 32 -27.44 7.84 0.03
N ARG A 33 -28.02 8.14 1.21
CA ARG A 33 -27.35 8.87 2.28
C ARG A 33 -26.29 8.01 2.94
N ALA A 34 -26.57 6.73 3.16
CA ALA A 34 -25.57 5.77 3.63
C ALA A 34 -24.38 5.69 2.65
N ALA A 35 -24.63 5.61 1.34
CA ALA A 35 -23.57 5.62 0.33
C ALA A 35 -22.77 6.94 0.35
N ALA A 36 -23.43 8.09 0.50
CA ALA A 36 -22.76 9.38 0.61
C ALA A 36 -21.88 9.48 1.87
N LEU A 37 -22.31 8.93 3.00
CA LEU A 37 -21.52 8.87 4.24
C LEU A 37 -20.33 7.92 4.10
N ALA A 38 -20.54 6.76 3.50
CA ALA A 38 -19.45 5.81 3.24
C ALA A 38 -18.36 6.42 2.34
N ALA A 39 -18.75 7.21 1.33
CA ALA A 39 -17.81 7.90 0.45
C ALA A 39 -16.99 9.00 1.17
N ASN A 40 -17.56 9.62 2.21
CA ASN A 40 -16.91 10.69 2.98
C ASN A 40 -16.25 10.20 4.28
N LEU A 41 -16.05 8.89 4.42
CA LEU A 41 -15.34 8.33 5.56
C LEU A 41 -13.89 8.83 5.61
N PRO A 42 -13.39 9.22 6.79
CA PRO A 42 -12.02 9.70 6.93
C PRO A 42 -11.02 8.60 6.58
N ARG A 43 -9.82 8.99 6.14
CA ARG A 43 -8.75 8.08 5.70
C ARG A 43 -8.34 7.02 6.74
N GLN A 44 -8.65 7.28 8.01
CA GLN A 44 -8.39 6.40 9.15
C GLN A 44 -9.46 5.30 9.33
N SER A 45 -10.44 5.21 8.44
CA SER A 45 -11.48 4.19 8.47
C SER A 45 -10.91 2.82 8.08
N ILE A 46 -11.40 1.78 8.74
CA ILE A 46 -10.97 0.39 8.57
C ILE A 46 -11.34 -0.10 7.16
N ILE A 47 -12.47 0.35 6.62
CA ILE A 47 -12.92 -0.01 5.27
C ILE A 47 -11.88 0.37 4.20
N TRP A 48 -11.21 1.52 4.37
CA TRP A 48 -10.16 1.95 3.43
C TRP A 48 -8.92 1.06 3.52
N GLN A 49 -8.57 0.57 4.72
CA GLN A 49 -7.45 -0.35 4.92
C GLN A 49 -7.72 -1.72 4.29
N LYS A 50 -8.95 -2.24 4.41
CA LYS A 50 -9.37 -3.51 3.78
C LYS A 50 -9.39 -3.41 2.26
N LEU A 51 -9.80 -2.27 1.69
CA LEU A 51 -9.82 -2.06 0.24
C LEU A 51 -8.42 -1.83 -0.34
N ASN A 52 -7.59 -1.09 0.37
CA ASN A 52 -6.22 -0.81 -0.06
C ASN A 52 -5.28 -0.90 1.14
N PRO A 53 -4.44 -1.96 1.21
CA PRO A 53 -3.49 -2.16 2.30
C PRO A 53 -2.56 -0.95 2.53
N ARG A 54 -2.30 -0.12 1.50
CA ARG A 54 -1.46 1.08 1.63
C ARG A 54 -2.06 2.16 2.53
N LEU A 55 -3.38 2.15 2.71
CA LEU A 55 -4.09 3.09 3.57
C LEU A 55 -4.13 2.63 5.03
N ALA A 56 -3.51 1.50 5.37
CA ALA A 56 -3.42 1.02 6.75
C ALA A 56 -2.66 1.98 7.69
N TRP A 57 -1.70 2.74 7.15
CA TRP A 57 -0.98 3.76 7.91
C TRP A 57 -1.49 5.15 7.59
N ASP A 58 -1.57 5.99 8.61
CA ASP A 58 -1.80 7.41 8.46
C ASP A 58 -0.52 8.14 8.04
N ASP A 59 -0.66 9.40 7.62
CA ASP A 59 0.46 10.19 7.13
C ASP A 59 1.52 10.41 8.23
N GLN A 60 1.11 10.54 9.48
CA GLN A 60 2.02 10.66 10.62
C GLN A 60 2.86 9.40 10.82
N THR A 61 2.26 8.21 10.72
CA THR A 61 2.98 6.92 10.81
C THR A 61 3.94 6.75 9.65
N TYR A 62 3.56 7.17 8.43
CA TYR A 62 4.47 7.19 7.29
C TYR A 62 5.69 8.08 7.51
N LEU A 63 5.48 9.30 8.02
CA LEU A 63 6.57 10.23 8.33
C LEU A 63 7.47 9.70 9.44
N LEU A 64 6.91 9.13 10.50
CA LEU A 64 7.68 8.53 11.59
C LEU A 64 8.52 7.34 11.11
N ALA A 65 7.94 6.49 10.25
CA ALA A 65 8.67 5.38 9.66
C ALA A 65 9.83 5.87 8.77
N ASP A 66 9.64 6.97 8.03
CA ASP A 66 10.68 7.58 7.20
C ASP A 66 11.82 8.19 8.03
N ILE A 67 11.49 8.88 9.12
CA ILE A 67 12.47 9.41 10.07
C ILE A 67 13.27 8.26 10.69
N ARG A 68 12.59 7.22 11.18
CA ARG A 68 13.24 6.03 11.76
C ARG A 68 14.18 5.36 10.76
N ASP A 69 13.74 5.23 9.51
CA ASP A 69 14.52 4.61 8.44
C ASP A 69 15.75 5.43 8.08
N SER A 70 15.61 6.76 7.99
CA SER A 70 16.72 7.69 7.78
C SER A 70 17.75 7.61 8.90
N LEU A 71 17.31 7.59 10.16
CA LEU A 71 18.19 7.44 11.32
C LEU A 71 18.90 6.08 11.34
N ALA A 72 18.17 5.00 11.07
CA ALA A 72 18.74 3.65 11.01
C ALA A 72 19.76 3.51 9.87
N PHE A 73 19.51 4.15 8.72
CA PHE A 73 20.45 4.22 7.61
C PHE A 73 21.72 4.98 8.01
N LEU A 74 21.60 6.16 8.61
CA LEU A 74 22.74 6.95 9.10
C LEU A 74 23.58 6.22 10.16
N ALA A 75 22.94 5.42 11.01
CA ALA A 75 23.65 4.56 11.96
C ALA A 75 24.38 3.43 11.22
N TRP A 76 23.74 2.79 10.24
CA TRP A 76 24.30 1.71 9.46
C TRP A 76 25.51 2.14 8.63
N THR A 77 25.51 3.34 8.01
CA THR A 77 26.64 3.84 7.20
C THR A 77 27.93 3.98 8.01
N LYS A 78 27.84 4.10 9.34
CA LYS A 78 28.99 4.18 10.26
C LYS A 78 29.53 2.80 10.68
N THR A 79 28.91 1.70 10.23
CA THR A 79 29.33 0.35 10.59
C THR A 79 30.39 -0.20 9.64
N LYS A 80 31.18 -1.19 10.11
CA LYS A 80 32.12 -1.93 9.25
C LYS A 80 31.43 -2.70 8.13
N GLU A 81 30.18 -3.09 8.32
CA GLU A 81 29.39 -3.79 7.31
C GLU A 81 29.14 -2.89 6.08
N ALA A 82 28.79 -1.62 6.31
CA ALA A 82 28.57 -0.64 5.24
C ALA A 82 29.85 -0.33 4.44
N SER A 83 31.04 -0.49 5.04
CA SER A 83 32.31 -0.28 4.33
C SER A 83 32.69 -1.43 3.38
N ARG A 84 31.95 -2.53 3.35
CA ARG A 84 32.23 -3.67 2.46
C ARG A 84 31.82 -3.36 1.03
N LYS A 85 32.62 -3.82 0.06
CA LYS A 85 32.28 -3.71 -1.37
C LYS A 85 30.97 -4.46 -1.65
N GLY A 86 29.98 -3.76 -2.20
CA GLY A 86 28.67 -4.31 -2.50
C GLY A 86 27.69 -4.37 -1.32
N ALA A 87 28.01 -3.75 -0.18
CA ALA A 87 27.09 -3.64 0.94
C ALA A 87 25.79 -2.92 0.53
N ARG A 88 24.64 -3.45 0.96
CA ARG A 88 23.32 -2.86 0.70
C ARG A 88 22.55 -2.76 1.99
N TRP A 89 22.02 -1.57 2.28
CA TRP A 89 21.16 -1.38 3.44
C TRP A 89 19.82 -2.09 3.24
N ARG A 90 19.39 -2.85 4.25
CA ARG A 90 18.13 -3.61 4.23
C ARG A 90 17.20 -3.33 5.40
N GLY A 91 17.54 -2.34 6.23
CA GLY A 91 16.85 -2.04 7.49
C GLY A 91 15.56 -1.23 7.35
N GLN A 92 15.15 -0.86 6.14
CA GLN A 92 13.90 -0.12 5.90
C GLN A 92 12.70 -0.88 6.45
N LEU A 93 11.84 -0.20 7.19
CA LEU A 93 10.62 -0.79 7.72
C LEU A 93 9.67 -1.17 6.57
N GLN A 94 9.04 -2.35 6.63
CA GLN A 94 8.10 -2.75 5.59
C GLN A 94 6.87 -1.84 5.63
N ARG A 95 6.57 -1.17 4.51
CA ARG A 95 5.37 -0.32 4.38
C ARG A 95 4.16 -1.18 4.02
N PRO A 96 2.96 -0.85 4.51
CA PRO A 96 1.75 -1.54 4.09
C PRO A 96 1.54 -1.45 2.58
N GLY A 97 1.20 -2.57 1.95
CA GLY A 97 0.95 -2.64 0.50
C GLY A 97 2.18 -2.44 -0.39
N THR A 98 3.39 -2.40 0.17
CA THR A 98 4.62 -2.63 -0.59
C THR A 98 5.00 -4.11 -0.45
N VAL A 99 5.28 -4.77 -1.57
CA VAL A 99 5.93 -6.07 -1.58
C VAL A 99 7.39 -5.80 -1.86
N ARG A 100 8.27 -6.21 -0.94
CA ARG A 100 9.71 -6.10 -1.18
C ARG A 100 10.07 -7.15 -2.22
N HIS A 101 10.13 -6.75 -3.49
CA HIS A 101 10.79 -7.55 -4.49
C HIS A 101 12.28 -7.52 -4.17
N GLU A 102 12.80 -8.61 -3.60
CA GLU A 102 14.22 -8.82 -3.64
C GLU A 102 14.61 -8.81 -5.12
N ALA A 103 15.58 -7.98 -5.47
CA ALA A 103 16.23 -8.11 -6.76
C ALA A 103 16.89 -9.50 -6.76
N THR A 104 16.16 -10.52 -7.19
CA THR A 104 16.73 -11.73 -7.75
C THR A 104 17.74 -11.21 -8.74
N GLY A 105 19.02 -11.55 -8.56
CA GLY A 105 20.10 -11.09 -9.43
C GLY A 105 19.94 -11.68 -10.83
N GLY A 106 18.86 -11.35 -11.51
CA GLY A 106 18.71 -11.56 -12.93
C GLY A 106 19.84 -10.80 -13.59
N GLU A 107 20.54 -11.49 -14.49
CA GLU A 107 21.56 -10.88 -15.33
C GLU A 107 20.98 -9.61 -15.94
N VAL A 108 21.50 -8.47 -15.50
CA VAL A 108 21.27 -7.21 -16.18
C VAL A 108 22.06 -7.32 -17.47
N MET A 109 21.44 -7.85 -18.51
CA MET A 109 22.02 -7.92 -19.84
C MET A 109 22.12 -6.49 -20.35
N ALA A 110 23.35 -5.98 -20.47
CA ALA A 110 23.58 -4.73 -21.18
C ALA A 110 23.17 -4.94 -22.64
N MET A 111 22.10 -4.26 -23.06
CA MET A 111 21.67 -4.23 -24.46
C MET A 111 22.22 -2.97 -25.11
N ASP A 112 22.71 -3.09 -26.34
CA ASP A 112 22.98 -1.91 -27.17
C ASP A 112 21.67 -1.28 -27.70
N ASP A 113 21.78 -0.09 -28.28
CA ASP A 113 20.61 0.68 -28.72
C ASP A 113 19.78 -0.06 -29.79
N GLU A 114 20.43 -0.85 -30.66
CA GLU A 114 19.77 -1.64 -31.70
C GLU A 114 19.02 -2.84 -31.10
N GLN A 115 19.63 -3.53 -30.14
CA GLN A 115 19.01 -4.62 -29.39
C GLN A 115 17.81 -4.14 -28.56
N LEU A 116 17.91 -2.94 -27.96
CA LEU A 116 16.82 -2.32 -27.22
C LEU A 116 15.64 -1.99 -28.15
N ALA A 117 15.92 -1.41 -29.32
CA ALA A 117 14.89 -1.09 -30.31
C ALA A 117 14.18 -2.35 -30.82
N ALA A 118 14.94 -3.42 -31.10
CA ALA A 118 14.38 -4.70 -31.53
C ALA A 118 13.52 -5.35 -30.43
N TYR A 119 13.95 -5.30 -29.17
CA TYR A 119 13.18 -5.81 -28.04
C TYR A 119 11.87 -5.05 -27.84
N LEU A 120 11.89 -3.72 -27.95
CA LEU A 120 10.71 -2.88 -27.81
C LEU A 120 9.72 -3.04 -28.98
N ALA A 121 10.21 -3.39 -30.17
CA ALA A 121 9.40 -3.67 -31.35
C ALA A 121 8.74 -5.05 -31.34
N ALA A 122 9.20 -5.97 -30.48
CA ALA A 122 8.62 -7.30 -30.38
C ALA A 122 7.17 -7.25 -29.85
N PRO A 123 6.26 -8.08 -30.38
CA PRO A 123 4.88 -8.14 -29.91
C PRO A 123 4.84 -8.54 -28.44
N ARG A 124 4.35 -7.64 -27.58
CA ARG A 124 4.25 -7.89 -26.14
C ARG A 124 3.26 -9.02 -25.89
N THR A 125 3.74 -10.18 -25.45
CA THR A 125 2.87 -11.27 -25.01
C THR A 125 2.09 -10.81 -23.77
N THR A 126 0.76 -10.87 -23.83
CA THR A 126 -0.10 -10.69 -22.67
C THR A 126 0.24 -11.75 -21.63
N ILE A 127 0.54 -11.32 -20.40
CA ILE A 127 0.79 -12.22 -19.27
C ILE A 127 -0.48 -13.06 -19.09
N ARG A 128 -0.35 -14.38 -19.19
CA ARG A 128 -1.44 -15.33 -18.92
C ARG A 128 -1.76 -15.27 -17.43
N GLU A 129 -2.99 -14.89 -17.09
CA GLU A 129 -3.51 -14.93 -15.72
C GLU A 129 -3.44 -16.37 -15.19
N ALA A 130 -2.92 -16.53 -13.98
CA ALA A 130 -2.92 -17.77 -13.20
C ALA A 130 -3.80 -17.56 -11.96
#